data_AF-A0A938M965-F1
#
_entry.id   AF-A0A938M965-F1
#
_cell.length_a   1.000
_cell.length_b   1.000
_cell.length_c   1.000
_cell.angle_alpha   90.00
_cell.angle_beta   90.00
_cell.angle_gamma   90.00
#
_symmetry.space_group_name_H-M   'P 1'
#
loop_
_entity.id
_entity.type
_entity.pdbx_description
1 polymer ?
#
loop_
_entity_poly.entity_id
_entity_poly.type
_entity_poly.pdbx_seq_one_letter_code
_entity_poly.pdbx_strand_id
1 'polypeptide(L)'
;MDETKRTLVQSWLIKAQHDLATARKVATDPDPYLDTAIYHCQQAGEKAVKGLLVFHDQRFEKPHDIRVVVMQAASFQQHFWPWVEVAERLTPYASIFRYPAEVMEPSAVEFDRALADATALYDFVLSLLPTAVHPPSAAPRPNGNTAQRQGEIESPDGIATVQDPICGDMMRITIRVKDGRIEDIKFKTLGCAAAVAASSITTELAKGKTLEEAKKITPPSVAEAR
;
A
#
# COMPACT_ATOMS: atom_id res chain seq x y z
N MET A 1 23.64 3.55 -8.83
CA MET A 1 23.50 3.73 -7.37
C MET A 1 24.56 2.89 -6.69
N ASP A 2 25.27 3.46 -5.72
CA ASP A 2 26.31 2.78 -4.95
C ASP A 2 25.72 1.65 -4.05
N GLU A 3 26.53 0.61 -3.78
CA GLU A 3 26.12 -0.59 -3.02
C GLU A 3 25.73 -0.25 -1.58
N THR A 4 26.48 0.66 -0.95
CA THR A 4 26.18 1.11 0.42
C THR A 4 24.83 1.80 0.49
N LYS A 5 24.54 2.67 -0.48
CA LYS A 5 23.24 3.34 -0.59
C LYS A 5 22.11 2.34 -0.85
N ARG A 6 22.31 1.38 -1.75
CA ARG A 6 21.33 0.30 -2.01
C ARG A 6 20.97 -0.44 -0.74
N THR A 7 22.00 -0.90 -0.03
CA THR A 7 21.85 -1.67 1.21
C THR A 7 21.13 -0.86 2.29
N LEU A 8 21.44 0.44 2.39
CA LEU A 8 20.80 1.32 3.37
C LEU A 8 19.32 1.55 3.06
N VAL A 9 18.96 1.83 1.80
CA VAL A 9 17.55 1.96 1.37
C VAL A 9 16.80 0.67 1.66
N GLN A 10 17.34 -0.46 1.23
CA GLN A 10 16.72 -1.77 1.45
C GLN A 10 16.54 -2.08 2.94
N SER A 11 17.51 -1.71 3.79
CA SER A 11 17.41 -1.90 5.24
C SER A 11 16.27 -1.11 5.88
N TRP A 12 15.99 0.11 5.41
CA TRP A 12 14.83 0.88 5.86
C TRP A 12 13.51 0.21 5.46
N LEU A 13 13.41 -0.23 4.20
CA LEU A 13 12.22 -0.89 3.67
C LEU A 13 11.96 -2.23 4.37
N ILE A 14 13.00 -3.02 4.66
CA ILE A 14 12.88 -4.27 5.45
C ILE A 14 12.33 -3.96 6.85
N LYS A 15 12.82 -2.91 7.52
CA LYS A 15 12.30 -2.54 8.84
C LYS A 15 10.83 -2.12 8.77
N ALA A 16 10.46 -1.32 7.77
CA ALA A 16 9.05 -0.95 7.54
C ALA A 16 8.17 -2.19 7.29
N GLN A 17 8.65 -3.15 6.49
CA GLN A 17 7.96 -4.41 6.25
C GLN A 17 7.79 -5.23 7.53
N HIS A 18 8.82 -5.28 8.38
CA HIS A 18 8.74 -5.95 9.68
C HIS A 18 7.72 -5.29 10.59
N ASP A 19 7.65 -3.96 10.64
CA ASP A 19 6.64 -3.24 11.41
C ASP A 19 5.21 -3.59 10.94
N LEU A 20 4.94 -3.57 9.62
CA LEU A 20 3.64 -4.00 9.09
C LEU A 20 3.31 -5.46 9.44
N ALA A 21 4.30 -6.35 9.35
CA ALA A 21 4.13 -7.75 9.70
C ALA A 21 3.84 -7.94 11.20
N THR A 22 4.50 -7.18 12.07
CA THR A 22 4.26 -7.19 13.51
C THR A 22 2.86 -6.68 13.84
N ALA A 23 2.45 -5.54 13.27
CA ALA A 23 1.11 -4.98 13.45
C ALA A 23 0.02 -6.02 13.12
N ARG A 24 0.16 -6.71 11.98
CA ARG A 24 -0.76 -7.77 11.56
C ARG A 24 -0.77 -8.96 12.52
N LYS A 25 0.40 -9.44 12.94
CA LYS A 25 0.50 -10.58 13.86
C LYS A 25 -0.12 -10.28 15.23
N VAL A 26 0.13 -9.10 15.77
CA VAL A 26 -0.46 -8.68 17.06
C VAL A 26 -1.97 -8.60 16.95
N ALA A 27 -2.50 -8.06 15.85
CA ALA A 27 -3.94 -7.94 15.64
C ALA A 27 -4.68 -9.27 15.38
N THR A 28 -3.96 -10.36 15.08
CA THR A 28 -4.56 -11.69 14.94
C THR A 28 -4.68 -12.47 16.26
N ASP A 29 -4.15 -11.93 17.36
CA ASP A 29 -4.31 -12.54 18.69
C ASP A 29 -5.78 -12.43 19.16
N PRO A 30 -6.32 -13.42 19.89
CA PRO A 30 -7.66 -13.33 20.48
C PRO A 30 -7.87 -12.13 21.42
N ASP A 31 -6.80 -11.64 22.06
CA ASP A 31 -6.81 -10.43 22.90
C ASP A 31 -5.72 -9.46 22.43
N PRO A 32 -5.95 -8.71 21.34
CA PRO A 32 -4.90 -8.00 20.64
C PRO A 32 -4.47 -6.72 21.38
N TYR A 33 -3.15 -6.53 21.51
CA TYR A 33 -2.55 -5.29 22.01
C TYR A 33 -2.55 -4.19 20.92
N LEU A 34 -3.70 -3.55 20.74
CA LEU A 34 -3.91 -2.60 19.64
C LEU A 34 -3.08 -1.32 19.76
N ASP A 35 -2.74 -0.87 20.97
CA ASP A 35 -1.79 0.21 21.23
C ASP A 35 -0.41 -0.07 20.60
N THR A 36 0.05 -1.31 20.73
CA THR A 36 1.33 -1.78 20.21
C THR A 36 1.23 -1.98 18.70
N ALA A 37 0.12 -2.55 18.23
CA ALA A 37 -0.11 -2.79 16.81
C ALA A 37 -0.20 -1.48 16.00
N ILE A 38 -0.91 -0.48 16.52
CA ILE A 38 -1.09 0.82 15.84
C ILE A 38 0.20 1.66 15.84
N TYR A 39 1.01 1.55 16.90
CA TYR A 39 2.36 2.12 16.93
C TYR A 39 3.22 1.56 15.78
N HIS A 40 3.17 0.25 15.54
CA HIS A 40 3.87 -0.35 14.42
C HIS A 40 3.35 0.13 13.05
N CYS A 41 2.08 0.51 12.91
CA CYS A 41 1.56 1.12 11.69
C CYS A 41 2.21 2.47 11.41
N GLN A 42 2.27 3.35 12.41
CA GLN A 42 2.98 4.64 12.29
C GLN A 42 4.45 4.41 11.92
N GLN A 43 5.08 3.47 12.62
CA GLN A 43 6.50 3.20 12.44
C GLN A 43 6.83 2.63 11.06
N ALA A 44 5.95 1.79 10.49
CA ALA A 44 6.08 1.31 9.14
C ALA A 44 6.09 2.45 8.11
N GLY A 45 5.09 3.34 8.20
CA GLY A 45 4.98 4.49 7.30
C GLY A 45 6.20 5.39 7.35
N GLU A 46 6.66 5.76 8.55
CA GLU A 46 7.84 6.60 8.75
C GLU A 46 9.11 5.96 8.15
N LYS A 47 9.33 4.68 8.40
CA LYS A 47 10.52 3.96 7.90
C LYS A 47 10.50 3.80 6.39
N ALA A 48 9.33 3.59 5.79
CA ALA A 48 9.18 3.52 4.34
C ALA A 48 9.65 4.84 3.70
N VAL A 49 9.11 5.97 4.17
CA VAL A 49 9.44 7.29 3.65
C VAL A 49 10.92 7.64 3.88
N LYS A 50 11.49 7.26 5.04
CA LYS A 50 12.94 7.40 5.27
C LYS A 50 13.77 6.63 4.23
N GLY A 51 13.33 5.44 3.83
CA GLY A 51 13.96 4.68 2.73
C GLY A 51 13.98 5.47 1.41
N LEU A 52 12.86 6.11 1.07
CA LEU A 52 12.77 7.00 -0.10
C LEU A 52 13.68 8.23 0.03
N LEU A 53 13.71 8.89 1.19
CA LEU A 53 14.57 10.04 1.44
C LEU A 53 16.05 9.67 1.23
N VAL A 54 16.49 8.54 1.80
CA VAL A 54 17.85 8.01 1.55
C VAL A 54 18.07 7.79 0.05
N PHE A 55 17.11 7.20 -0.66
CA PHE A 55 17.22 6.95 -2.10
C PHE A 55 17.41 8.24 -2.91
N HIS A 56 16.84 9.36 -2.48
CA HIS A 56 17.00 10.67 -3.10
C HIS A 56 18.09 11.55 -2.47
N ASP A 57 19.02 10.95 -1.71
CA ASP A 57 20.13 11.64 -1.03
C ASP A 57 19.67 12.75 -0.07
N GLN A 58 18.44 12.63 0.43
CA GLN A 58 17.85 13.56 1.39
C GLN A 58 18.24 13.16 2.81
N ARG A 59 18.82 14.11 3.54
CA ARG A 59 19.07 13.96 4.98
C ARG A 59 17.82 14.31 5.76
N PHE A 60 17.51 13.51 6.76
CA PHE A 60 16.45 13.80 7.72
C PHE A 60 17.04 13.79 9.13
N GLU A 61 16.54 14.68 9.97
CA GLU A 61 16.92 14.71 11.38
C GLU A 61 16.17 13.61 12.16
N LYS A 62 16.47 13.47 13.46
CA LYS A 62 15.88 12.46 14.34
C LYS A 62 14.62 12.91 15.13
N PRO A 63 13.67 13.74 14.65
CA PRO A 63 12.33 13.66 15.20
C PRO A 63 11.64 12.41 14.64
N HIS A 64 11.08 11.59 15.52
CA HIS A 64 10.20 10.47 15.17
C HIS A 64 8.80 10.99 14.81
N ASP A 65 8.75 11.86 13.79
CA ASP A 65 7.51 12.42 13.28
C ASP A 65 7.37 12.11 11.79
N ILE A 66 6.43 11.23 11.48
CA ILE A 66 6.09 10.82 10.12
C ILE A 66 5.67 12.02 9.25
N ARG A 67 5.03 13.03 9.84
CA ARG A 67 4.60 14.23 9.11
C ARG A 67 5.79 15.00 8.56
N VAL A 68 6.86 15.13 9.35
CA VAL A 68 8.08 15.83 8.93
C VAL A 68 8.73 15.13 7.73
N VAL A 69 8.89 13.80 7.78
CA VAL A 69 9.52 13.06 6.68
C VAL A 69 8.63 13.01 5.43
N VAL A 70 7.30 12.97 5.58
CA VAL A 70 6.35 13.03 4.46
C VAL A 70 6.33 14.41 3.81
N MET A 71 6.31 15.49 4.60
CA MET A 71 6.44 16.85 4.07
C MET A 71 7.77 17.06 3.34
N GLN A 72 8.85 16.50 3.89
CA GLN A 72 10.15 16.52 3.21
C GLN A 72 10.08 15.78 1.86
N ALA A 73 9.46 14.60 1.81
CA ALA A 73 9.24 13.88 0.55
C ALA A 73 8.39 14.70 -0.45
N ALA A 74 7.31 15.34 0.02
CA ALA A 74 6.44 16.19 -0.78
C ALA A 74 7.16 17.39 -1.41
N SER A 75 8.23 17.89 -0.77
CA SER A 75 9.00 19.02 -1.29
C SER A 75 9.73 18.74 -2.62
N PHE A 76 9.99 17.46 -2.94
CA PHE A 76 10.65 17.07 -4.19
C PHE A 76 9.92 15.97 -4.98
N GLN A 77 8.85 15.38 -4.43
CA GLN A 77 7.96 14.42 -5.10
C GLN A 77 6.51 14.88 -4.97
N GLN A 78 5.96 15.54 -6.00
CA GLN A 78 4.61 16.13 -5.93
C GLN A 78 3.50 15.11 -5.58
N HIS A 79 3.67 13.84 -5.97
CA HIS A 79 2.73 12.77 -5.65
C HIS A 79 2.65 12.44 -4.15
N PHE A 80 3.51 13.02 -3.30
CA PHE A 80 3.44 12.88 -1.84
C PHE A 80 2.41 13.80 -1.16
N TRP A 81 1.90 14.85 -1.82
CA TRP A 81 0.97 15.78 -1.18
C TRP A 81 -0.29 15.12 -0.59
N PRO A 82 -0.95 14.14 -1.26
CA PRO A 82 -2.07 13.41 -0.66
C PRO A 82 -1.71 12.62 0.60
N TRP A 83 -0.43 12.26 0.78
CA TRP A 83 0.04 11.49 1.92
C TRP A 83 0.30 12.33 3.16
N VAL A 84 0.27 13.67 3.07
CA VAL A 84 0.40 14.56 4.23
C VAL A 84 -0.75 14.34 5.20
N GLU A 85 -1.98 14.20 4.70
CA GLU A 85 -3.15 13.92 5.53
C GLU A 85 -3.05 12.54 6.21
N VAL A 86 -2.57 11.53 5.48
CA VAL A 86 -2.29 10.19 6.03
C VAL A 86 -1.24 10.27 7.15
N ALA A 87 -0.17 11.05 6.94
CA ALA A 87 0.86 11.25 7.95
C ALA A 87 0.30 11.93 9.19
N GLU A 88 -0.54 12.95 9.04
CA GLU A 88 -1.21 13.64 10.15
C GLU A 88 -2.10 12.70 10.97
N ARG A 89 -2.80 11.76 10.33
CA ARG A 89 -3.57 10.72 11.03
C ARG A 89 -2.69 9.70 11.76
N LEU A 90 -1.52 9.37 11.22
CA LEU A 90 -0.60 8.40 11.82
C LEU A 90 0.26 9.01 12.94
N THR A 91 0.54 10.31 12.92
CA THR A 91 1.41 11.01 13.87
C THR A 91 1.06 10.73 15.35
N PRO A 92 -0.21 10.79 15.80
CA PRO A 92 -0.56 10.58 17.21
C PRO A 92 -0.13 9.20 17.75
N TYR A 93 -0.13 8.18 16.90
CA TYR A 93 0.14 6.79 17.31
C TYR A 93 1.60 6.53 17.69
N ALA A 94 2.50 7.49 17.44
CA ALA A 94 3.87 7.43 17.93
C ALA A 94 3.99 7.65 19.45
N SER A 95 2.99 8.29 20.08
CA SER A 95 3.09 8.77 21.47
C SER A 95 1.83 8.61 22.30
N ILE A 96 0.63 8.72 21.73
CA ILE A 96 -0.62 8.88 22.47
C ILE A 96 -0.95 7.68 23.38
N PHE A 97 -0.65 6.46 22.94
CA PHE A 97 -0.88 5.22 23.71
C PHE A 97 0.39 4.71 24.43
N ARG A 98 1.49 5.46 24.40
CA ARG A 98 2.80 5.02 24.93
C ARG A 98 3.04 5.44 26.38
N TYR A 99 2.22 6.35 26.88
CA TYR A 99 2.32 6.86 28.24
C TYR A 99 1.03 6.55 28.99
N PRO A 100 1.12 6.07 30.25
CA PRO A 100 -0.05 5.83 31.07
C PRO A 100 -0.75 7.16 31.35
N ALA A 101 -1.76 7.47 30.56
CA ALA A 101 -2.66 8.61 30.67
C ALA A 101 -4.11 8.09 30.55
N GLU A 102 -5.10 8.94 30.83
CA GLU A 102 -6.55 8.62 30.69
C GLU A 102 -7.00 8.45 29.23
N VAL A 103 -6.14 7.93 28.36
CA VAL A 103 -6.45 7.67 26.95
C VAL A 103 -7.01 6.26 26.86
N MET A 104 -8.20 6.14 26.28
CA MET A 104 -8.80 4.85 25.95
C MET A 104 -7.93 4.13 24.93
N GLU A 105 -7.73 2.82 25.10
CA GLU A 105 -7.09 1.95 24.10
C GLU A 105 -7.66 2.18 22.69
N PRO A 106 -6.84 2.12 21.62
CA PRO A 106 -7.34 2.30 20.27
C PRO A 106 -8.36 1.23 19.91
N SER A 107 -9.42 1.63 19.22
CA SER A 107 -10.43 0.70 18.72
C SER A 107 -9.91 -0.12 17.53
N ALA A 108 -10.52 -1.28 17.27
CA ALA A 108 -10.22 -2.09 16.09
C ALA A 108 -10.40 -1.31 14.77
N VAL A 109 -11.39 -0.41 14.72
CA VAL A 109 -11.63 0.45 13.54
C VAL A 109 -10.50 1.45 13.32
N GLU A 110 -9.97 2.04 14.40
CA GLU A 110 -8.80 2.94 14.32
C GLU A 110 -7.56 2.17 13.87
N PHE A 111 -7.35 0.97 14.42
CA PHE A 111 -6.26 0.09 14.01
C PHE A 111 -6.35 -0.30 12.53
N ASP A 112 -7.50 -0.77 12.06
CA ASP A 112 -7.69 -1.19 10.66
C ASP A 112 -7.41 -0.06 9.68
N ARG A 113 -7.87 1.16 10.02
CA ARG A 113 -7.58 2.37 9.24
C ARG A 113 -6.08 2.69 9.23
N ALA A 114 -5.43 2.67 10.38
CA ALA A 114 -3.98 2.92 10.48
C ALA A 114 -3.16 1.88 9.72
N LEU A 115 -3.53 0.60 9.79
CA LEU A 115 -2.87 -0.48 9.06
C LEU A 115 -3.06 -0.31 7.54
N ALA A 116 -4.25 0.05 7.10
CA ALA A 116 -4.54 0.33 5.70
C ALA A 116 -3.71 1.52 5.20
N ASP A 117 -3.72 2.65 5.92
CA ASP A 117 -2.95 3.85 5.63
C ASP A 117 -1.44 3.59 5.55
N ALA A 118 -0.89 2.85 6.53
CA ALA A 118 0.53 2.51 6.57
C ALA A 118 0.94 1.55 5.45
N THR A 119 0.11 0.54 5.15
CA THR A 119 0.34 -0.41 4.05
C THR A 119 0.32 0.32 2.70
N ALA A 120 -0.69 1.17 2.52
CA ALA A 120 -0.86 2.00 1.34
C ALA A 120 0.35 2.92 1.10
N LEU A 121 0.84 3.59 2.15
CA LEU A 121 2.00 4.47 2.06
C LEU A 121 3.28 3.68 1.73
N TYR A 122 3.45 2.50 2.33
CA TYR A 122 4.57 1.61 2.04
C TYR A 122 4.58 1.14 0.57
N ASP A 123 3.43 0.68 0.06
CA ASP A 123 3.29 0.24 -1.33
C ASP A 123 3.54 1.39 -2.31
N PHE A 124 3.04 2.59 -1.99
CA PHE A 124 3.31 3.79 -2.77
C PHE A 124 4.80 4.13 -2.80
N VAL A 125 5.50 4.10 -1.66
CA VAL A 125 6.95 4.28 -1.61
C VAL A 125 7.66 3.25 -2.50
N LEU A 126 7.29 1.97 -2.42
CA LEU A 126 7.90 0.93 -3.27
C LEU A 126 7.68 1.21 -4.75
N SER A 127 6.51 1.73 -5.14
CA SER A 127 6.20 2.06 -6.53
C SER A 127 7.10 3.15 -7.13
N LEU A 128 7.68 4.01 -6.28
CA LEU A 128 8.61 5.07 -6.68
C LEU A 128 10.07 4.61 -6.73
N LEU A 129 10.36 3.40 -6.23
CA LEU A 129 11.71 2.88 -6.08
C LEU A 129 12.01 1.75 -7.07
N PRO A 130 13.23 1.66 -7.62
CA PRO A 130 13.63 0.54 -8.46
C PRO A 130 13.53 -0.80 -7.72
N THR A 131 13.07 -1.86 -8.38
CA THR A 131 12.92 -3.20 -7.78
C THR A 131 14.21 -3.75 -7.16
N ALA A 132 15.38 -3.32 -7.66
CA ALA A 132 16.69 -3.69 -7.12
C ALA A 132 16.94 -3.27 -5.66
N VAL A 133 16.14 -2.33 -5.12
CA VAL A 133 16.25 -1.89 -3.71
C VAL A 133 15.14 -2.43 -2.83
N HIS A 134 14.15 -3.11 -3.42
CA HIS A 134 13.03 -3.66 -2.67
C HIS A 134 13.53 -4.74 -1.70
N PRO A 135 12.86 -4.92 -0.55
CA PRO A 135 13.16 -6.04 0.34
C PRO A 135 13.15 -7.36 -0.42
N PRO A 136 14.10 -8.28 -0.16
CA PRO A 136 14.05 -9.61 -0.72
C PRO A 136 12.71 -10.24 -0.34
N SER A 137 12.02 -10.85 -1.30
CA SER A 137 10.76 -11.51 -1.01
C SER A 137 11.01 -12.58 0.06
N ALA A 138 10.51 -12.37 1.28
CA ALA A 138 10.17 -13.49 2.13
C ALA A 138 9.25 -14.42 1.33
N ALA A 139 9.32 -15.72 1.60
CA ALA A 139 8.54 -16.81 1.00
C ALA A 139 7.18 -16.39 0.40
N PRO A 140 6.74 -17.01 -0.72
CA PRO A 140 5.60 -16.54 -1.51
C PRO A 140 4.44 -16.15 -0.60
N ARG A 141 4.14 -14.85 -0.58
CA ARG A 141 2.88 -14.36 -0.03
C ARG A 141 1.78 -15.09 -0.81
N PRO A 142 0.68 -15.55 -0.19
CA PRO A 142 -0.54 -15.74 -0.96
C PRO A 142 -0.77 -14.44 -1.75
N ASN A 143 -0.92 -14.58 -3.06
CA ASN A 143 -0.64 -13.56 -4.07
C ASN A 143 -1.30 -12.18 -3.79
N GLY A 144 -0.57 -11.30 -3.12
CA GLY A 144 -0.91 -9.89 -2.95
C GLY A 144 0.20 -9.01 -3.51
N ASN A 145 0.37 -9.01 -4.83
CA ASN A 145 1.17 -8.01 -5.53
C ASN A 145 0.20 -7.07 -6.26
N THR A 146 0.02 -5.88 -5.70
CA THR A 146 -0.94 -4.85 -6.13
C THR A 146 -0.50 -4.07 -7.38
N ALA A 147 0.61 -4.45 -8.02
CA ALA A 147 1.21 -3.69 -9.12
C ALA A 147 1.45 -4.47 -10.42
N GLN A 148 1.20 -5.79 -10.49
CA GLN A 148 1.64 -6.58 -11.66
C GLN A 148 0.94 -6.24 -12.98
N ARG A 149 -0.21 -5.55 -12.93
CA ARG A 149 -1.08 -5.30 -14.09
C ARG A 149 -1.42 -3.83 -14.33
N GLN A 150 -0.72 -2.93 -13.67
CA GLN A 150 -0.93 -1.51 -13.92
C GLN A 150 -0.43 -1.13 -15.32
N GLY A 151 -1.27 -0.46 -16.10
CA GLY A 151 -0.99 -0.08 -17.48
C GLY A 151 -2.16 -0.36 -18.41
N GLU A 152 -1.88 -0.37 -19.72
CA GLU A 152 -2.85 -0.69 -20.75
C GLU A 152 -2.28 -1.73 -21.71
N ILE A 153 -3.17 -2.51 -22.32
CA ILE A 153 -2.83 -3.42 -23.41
C ILE A 153 -2.87 -2.60 -24.71
N GLU A 154 -1.81 -2.71 -25.52
CA GLU A 154 -1.81 -2.15 -26.87
C GLU A 154 -2.78 -2.92 -27.76
N SER A 155 -3.68 -2.21 -28.44
CA SER A 155 -4.78 -2.78 -29.24
C SER A 155 -5.60 -3.83 -28.47
N PRO A 156 -6.33 -3.43 -27.42
CA PRO A 156 -7.14 -4.35 -26.62
C PRO A 156 -8.42 -4.73 -27.35
N ASP A 157 -8.93 -5.93 -27.06
CA ASP A 157 -10.22 -6.39 -27.58
C ASP A 157 -11.40 -5.79 -26.82
N GLY A 158 -11.17 -5.31 -25.59
CA GLY A 158 -12.17 -4.65 -24.77
C GLY A 158 -11.58 -3.58 -23.86
N ILE A 159 -12.32 -2.48 -23.69
CA ILE A 159 -11.95 -1.35 -22.84
C ILE A 159 -13.19 -0.91 -22.06
N ALA A 160 -13.03 -0.67 -20.76
CA ALA A 160 -14.05 -0.03 -19.94
C ALA A 160 -13.43 1.03 -19.04
N THR A 161 -14.17 2.09 -18.75
CA THR A 161 -13.77 3.11 -17.76
C THR A 161 -14.98 3.46 -16.91
N VAL A 162 -14.81 3.41 -15.60
CA VAL A 162 -15.83 3.68 -14.60
C VAL A 162 -15.27 4.68 -13.60
N GLN A 163 -16.11 5.62 -13.17
CA GLN A 163 -15.80 6.55 -12.10
C GLN A 163 -16.82 6.36 -10.97
N ASP A 164 -16.34 6.29 -9.74
CA ASP A 164 -17.19 6.33 -8.56
C ASP A 164 -17.65 7.77 -8.31
N PRO A 165 -18.97 8.06 -8.33
CA PRO A 165 -19.48 9.43 -8.17
C PRO A 165 -19.37 9.96 -6.73
N ILE A 166 -19.07 9.11 -5.75
CA ILE A 166 -18.99 9.46 -4.32
C ILE A 166 -17.59 9.94 -3.97
N CYS A 167 -16.56 9.17 -4.30
CA CYS A 167 -15.17 9.50 -3.97
C CYS A 167 -14.35 10.05 -5.15
N GLY A 168 -14.88 9.95 -6.38
CA GLY A 168 -14.20 10.40 -7.59
C GLY A 168 -13.15 9.43 -8.12
N ASP A 169 -12.94 8.28 -7.46
CA ASP A 169 -12.01 7.23 -7.91
C ASP A 169 -12.40 6.77 -9.32
N MET A 170 -11.42 6.68 -10.21
CA MET A 170 -11.63 6.28 -11.59
C MET A 170 -10.80 5.05 -11.90
N MET A 171 -11.44 4.05 -12.50
CA MET A 171 -10.81 2.81 -12.93
C MET A 171 -11.04 2.59 -14.41
N ARG A 172 -9.96 2.24 -15.12
CA ARG A 172 -9.97 1.83 -16.51
C ARG A 172 -9.39 0.43 -16.61
N ILE A 173 -10.09 -0.47 -17.31
CA ILE A 173 -9.64 -1.83 -17.59
C ILE A 173 -9.51 -2.00 -19.09
N THR A 174 -8.43 -2.68 -19.51
CA THR A 174 -8.24 -3.16 -20.88
C THR A 174 -8.03 -4.67 -20.86
N ILE A 175 -8.68 -5.39 -21.77
CA ILE A 175 -8.58 -6.85 -21.88
C ILE A 175 -8.17 -7.29 -23.28
N ARG A 176 -7.51 -8.45 -23.35
CA ARG A 176 -7.30 -9.24 -24.56
C ARG A 176 -7.98 -10.58 -24.38
N VAL A 177 -8.77 -11.00 -25.37
CA VAL A 177 -9.58 -12.21 -25.32
C VAL A 177 -9.13 -13.17 -26.41
N LYS A 178 -8.79 -14.39 -26.02
CA LYS A 178 -8.39 -15.46 -26.93
C LYS A 178 -9.10 -16.74 -26.55
N ASP A 179 -9.63 -17.45 -27.54
CA ASP A 179 -10.35 -18.72 -27.35
C ASP A 179 -11.48 -18.64 -26.29
N GLY A 180 -12.19 -17.49 -26.28
CA GLY A 180 -13.29 -17.23 -25.35
C GLY A 180 -12.88 -16.92 -23.90
N ARG A 181 -11.59 -16.75 -23.62
CA ARG A 181 -11.04 -16.46 -22.28
C ARG A 181 -10.22 -15.17 -22.28
N ILE A 182 -10.17 -14.51 -21.12
CA ILE A 182 -9.33 -13.32 -20.91
C ILE A 182 -7.87 -13.78 -20.85
N GLU A 183 -7.14 -13.63 -21.95
CA GLU A 183 -5.71 -13.97 -22.06
C GLU A 183 -4.87 -12.99 -21.25
N ASP A 184 -5.16 -11.69 -21.41
CA ASP A 184 -4.51 -10.64 -20.65
C ASP A 184 -5.52 -9.58 -20.20
N ILE A 185 -5.24 -8.97 -19.06
CA ILE A 185 -6.03 -7.90 -18.46
C ILE A 185 -5.11 -6.95 -17.72
N LYS A 186 -5.26 -5.66 -17.98
CA LYS A 186 -4.53 -4.57 -17.32
C LYS A 186 -5.49 -3.49 -16.85
N PHE A 187 -5.05 -2.70 -15.87
CA PHE A 187 -5.83 -1.60 -15.33
C PHE A 187 -5.02 -0.31 -15.21
N LYS A 188 -5.70 0.83 -15.32
CA LYS A 188 -5.24 2.13 -14.84
C LYS A 188 -6.27 2.64 -13.84
N THR A 189 -5.82 2.95 -12.63
CA THR A 189 -6.68 3.51 -11.59
C THR A 189 -6.11 4.84 -11.14
N LEU A 190 -6.98 5.84 -11.04
CA LEU A 190 -6.74 7.08 -10.34
C LEU A 190 -7.67 7.07 -9.13
N GLY A 191 -7.12 6.75 -7.96
CA GLY A 191 -7.90 6.66 -6.74
C GLY A 191 -7.04 6.31 -5.54
N CYS A 192 -7.68 6.15 -4.39
CA CYS A 192 -6.98 5.79 -3.16
C CYS A 192 -6.24 4.43 -3.29
N ALA A 193 -5.29 4.14 -2.41
CA ALA A 193 -4.54 2.89 -2.47
C ALA A 193 -5.44 1.65 -2.32
N ALA A 194 -6.57 1.77 -1.60
CA ALA A 194 -7.57 0.71 -1.54
C ALA A 194 -8.19 0.43 -2.92
N ALA A 195 -8.44 1.48 -3.72
CA ALA A 195 -8.92 1.33 -5.09
C ALA A 195 -7.87 0.70 -6.00
N VAL A 196 -6.59 1.07 -5.86
CA VAL A 196 -5.48 0.42 -6.60
C VAL A 196 -5.37 -1.06 -6.23
N ALA A 197 -5.47 -1.39 -4.94
CA ALA A 197 -5.38 -2.76 -4.46
C ALA A 197 -6.55 -3.63 -4.94
N ALA A 198 -7.78 -3.14 -4.78
CA ALA A 198 -8.99 -3.81 -5.27
C ALA A 198 -8.94 -4.00 -6.78
N SER A 199 -8.44 -3.00 -7.52
CA SER A 199 -8.24 -3.07 -8.96
C SER A 199 -7.31 -4.21 -9.36
N SER A 200 -6.16 -4.31 -8.70
CA SER A 200 -5.18 -5.36 -8.98
C SER A 200 -5.74 -6.75 -8.72
N ILE A 201 -6.33 -6.97 -7.54
CA ILE A 201 -6.93 -8.27 -7.17
C ILE A 201 -8.04 -8.65 -8.17
N THR A 202 -8.90 -7.70 -8.53
CA THR A 202 -9.96 -7.92 -9.52
C THR A 202 -9.39 -8.38 -10.87
N THR A 203 -8.30 -7.76 -11.34
CA THR A 203 -7.67 -8.17 -12.60
C THR A 203 -7.00 -9.54 -12.53
N GLU A 204 -6.45 -9.94 -11.38
CA GLU A 204 -5.92 -11.29 -11.20
C GLU A 204 -7.04 -12.34 -11.18
N LEU A 205 -8.11 -12.08 -10.42
CA LEU A 205 -9.27 -12.96 -10.38
C LEU A 205 -9.89 -13.16 -11.76
N ALA A 206 -9.88 -12.12 -12.62
CA ALA A 206 -10.47 -12.17 -13.95
C ALA A 206 -9.61 -12.88 -15.00
N LYS A 207 -8.28 -12.96 -14.85
CA LYS A 207 -7.43 -13.57 -15.88
C LYS A 207 -7.73 -15.06 -16.07
N GLY A 208 -7.77 -15.51 -17.32
CA GLY A 208 -8.05 -16.91 -17.68
C GLY A 208 -9.52 -17.32 -17.56
N LYS A 209 -10.37 -16.49 -16.95
CA LYS A 209 -11.82 -16.67 -16.92
C LYS A 209 -12.44 -16.30 -18.27
N THR A 210 -13.60 -16.88 -18.54
CA THR A 210 -14.52 -16.42 -19.58
C THR A 210 -15.17 -15.10 -19.15
N LEU A 211 -15.76 -14.34 -20.08
CA LEU A 211 -16.45 -13.09 -19.76
C LEU A 211 -17.61 -13.32 -18.76
N GLU A 212 -18.34 -14.44 -18.88
CA GLU A 212 -19.44 -14.78 -17.98
C GLU A 212 -18.97 -15.15 -16.56
N GLU A 213 -17.81 -15.78 -16.44
CA GLU A 213 -17.19 -16.06 -15.14
C GLU A 213 -16.62 -14.78 -14.51
N ALA A 214 -16.01 -13.90 -15.31
CA ALA A 214 -15.46 -12.63 -14.83
C ALA A 214 -16.56 -11.68 -14.31
N LYS A 215 -17.74 -11.67 -14.95
CA LYS A 215 -18.92 -10.90 -14.48
C LYS A 215 -19.41 -11.29 -13.09
N LYS A 216 -19.07 -12.49 -12.61
CA LYS A 216 -19.47 -12.99 -11.28
C LYS A 216 -18.51 -12.56 -10.17
N ILE A 217 -17.43 -11.84 -10.49
CA ILE A 217 -16.52 -11.30 -9.47
C ILE A 217 -17.25 -10.16 -8.74
N THR A 218 -17.35 -10.28 -7.42
CA THR A 218 -18.06 -9.34 -6.55
C THR A 218 -17.13 -8.71 -5.52
N PRO A 219 -17.51 -7.60 -4.85
CA PRO A 219 -16.70 -7.02 -3.79
C PRO A 219 -16.33 -8.02 -2.66
N PRO A 220 -17.23 -8.92 -2.19
CA PRO A 220 -16.85 -10.00 -1.30
C PRO A 220 -15.75 -10.91 -1.87
N SER A 221 -15.86 -11.33 -3.13
CA SER A 221 -14.83 -12.16 -3.78
C SER A 221 -13.46 -11.47 -3.84
N VAL A 222 -13.43 -10.14 -3.98
CA VAL A 222 -12.19 -9.35 -3.96
C VAL A 222 -11.64 -9.20 -2.54
N ALA A 223 -12.51 -9.10 -1.52
CA ALA A 223 -12.11 -9.02 -0.12
C ALA A 223 -11.56 -10.36 0.41
N GLU A 224 -12.15 -11.48 -0.01
CA GLU A 224 -11.74 -12.85 0.37
C GLU A 224 -10.44 -13.31 -0.31
N ALA A 225 -10.07 -12.68 -1.43
CA ALA A 225 -8.84 -12.98 -2.17
C ALA A 225 -7.59 -12.27 -1.61
N ARG A 226 -7.70 -11.63 -0.44
CA ARG A 226 -6.63 -10.86 0.23
C ARG A 226 -5.64 -11.73 1.00
#